data_AF-A0A7Y6M4I1-F1
#
_entry.id   AF-A0A7Y6M4I1-F1
#
_cell.length_a   1.000
_cell.length_b   1.000
_cell.length_c   1.000
_cell.angle_alpha   90.00
_cell.angle_beta   90.00
_cell.angle_gamma   90.00
#
_symmetry.space_group_name_H-M   'P 1'
#
loop_
_entity.id
_entity.type
_entity.pdbx_description
1 polymer ?
#
loop_
_entity_poly.entity_id
_entity_poly.type
_entity_poly.pdbx_seq_one_letter_code
_entity_poly.pdbx_strand_id
1 'polypeptide(L)'
;MAQRIRAGATTRGEGWKPYNGGHGIYIDVDTSDARFPTTPFYFTSIGGKSEQWALVGPSAVYFPKPDGFRVYVRWSDGSALTPARAKDNEWYINWIGFVHVDE
;
A
#
# COMPACT_ATOMS: atom_id res chain seq x y z
N MET A 1 26.09 9.03 -9.80
CA MET A 1 24.92 8.21 -9.42
C MET A 1 23.89 9.11 -8.78
N ALA A 2 22.86 9.50 -9.52
CA ALA A 2 21.74 10.26 -8.97
C ALA A 2 20.64 9.28 -8.51
N GLN A 3 19.84 9.71 -7.53
CA GLN A 3 18.69 8.94 -7.05
C GLN A 3 17.41 9.72 -7.33
N ARG A 4 16.38 9.03 -7.82
CA ARG A 4 15.04 9.60 -7.93
C ARG A 4 14.19 9.04 -6.80
N ILE A 5 13.74 9.93 -5.92
CA ILE A 5 12.85 9.62 -4.80
C ILE A 5 11.49 10.28 -5.08
N ARG A 6 10.41 9.53 -4.91
CA ARG A 6 9.02 10.03 -4.93
C ARG A 6 8.25 9.41 -3.78
N ALA A 7 7.24 10.12 -3.30
CA ALA A 7 6.37 9.65 -2.24
C ALA A 7 4.93 10.09 -2.51
N GLY A 8 3.99 9.40 -1.90
CA GLY A 8 2.58 9.69 -2.02
C GLY A 8 1.74 8.85 -1.07
N ALA A 9 0.43 8.91 -1.25
CA ALA A 9 -0.52 8.12 -0.47
C ALA A 9 -1.73 7.76 -1.33
N THR A 10 -2.37 6.64 -1.01
CA THR A 10 -3.70 6.33 -1.57
C THR A 10 -4.77 7.23 -0.96
N THR A 11 -5.92 7.35 -1.64
CA THR A 11 -7.10 8.02 -1.07
C THR A 11 -7.56 7.31 0.21
N ARG A 12 -7.97 8.09 1.20
CA ARG A 12 -8.39 7.61 2.52
C ARG A 12 -9.64 6.75 2.43
N GLY A 13 -9.56 5.51 2.92
CA GLY A 13 -10.69 4.60 3.03
C GLY A 13 -11.21 4.04 1.69
N GLU A 14 -10.54 4.33 0.58
CA GLU A 14 -10.96 3.95 -0.77
C GLU A 14 -9.99 2.95 -1.40
N GLY A 15 -10.44 2.26 -2.45
CA GLY A 15 -9.60 1.35 -3.24
C GLY A 15 -9.36 -0.05 -2.64
N TRP A 16 -9.78 -0.28 -1.38
CA TRP A 16 -9.68 -1.59 -0.73
C TRP A 16 -10.64 -2.62 -1.34
N LYS A 17 -10.12 -3.82 -1.59
CA LYS A 17 -10.84 -4.96 -2.20
C LYS A 17 -10.79 -6.18 -1.28
N PRO A 18 -11.84 -7.01 -1.23
CA PRO A 18 -11.85 -8.22 -0.39
C PRO A 18 -10.83 -9.25 -0.88
N TYR A 19 -10.25 -10.00 0.05
CA TYR A 19 -9.34 -11.12 -0.21
C TYR A 19 -9.71 -12.34 0.64
N ASN A 20 -9.39 -13.53 0.11
CA ASN A 20 -9.43 -14.81 0.84
C ASN A 20 -10.73 -15.01 1.67
N GLY A 21 -11.90 -14.88 1.03
CA GLY A 21 -13.18 -15.13 1.70
C GLY A 21 -13.51 -14.17 2.85
N GLY A 22 -12.84 -13.02 2.95
CA GLY A 22 -13.06 -12.03 4.01
C GLY A 22 -12.04 -12.10 5.15
N HIS A 23 -10.99 -12.92 5.05
CA HIS A 23 -9.90 -12.95 6.05
C HIS A 23 -8.82 -11.88 5.81
N GLY A 24 -8.99 -11.03 4.81
CA GLY A 24 -8.09 -9.94 4.52
C GLY A 24 -8.65 -9.05 3.42
N ILE A 25 -7.95 -7.94 3.19
CA ILE A 25 -8.21 -7.02 2.10
C ILE A 25 -6.90 -6.65 1.42
N TYR A 26 -6.98 -6.12 0.22
CA TYR A 26 -5.82 -5.57 -0.48
C TYR A 26 -6.15 -4.26 -1.15
N ILE A 27 -5.12 -3.50 -1.47
CA ILE A 27 -5.20 -2.27 -2.26
C ILE A 27 -4.09 -2.28 -3.31
N ASP A 28 -4.45 -1.87 -4.52
CA ASP A 28 -3.51 -1.57 -5.59
C ASP A 28 -3.10 -0.10 -5.43
N VAL A 29 -1.80 0.15 -5.23
CA VAL A 29 -1.25 1.51 -5.11
C VAL A 29 -0.74 1.95 -6.47
N ASP A 30 -1.38 2.97 -7.03
CA ASP A 30 -0.97 3.61 -8.28
C ASP A 30 0.14 4.62 -7.99
N THR A 31 1.26 4.48 -8.71
CA THR A 31 2.42 5.38 -8.63
C THR A 31 2.77 5.97 -10.00
N SER A 32 1.89 5.87 -10.99
CA SER A 32 2.11 6.32 -12.37
C SER A 32 2.60 7.78 -12.47
N ASP A 33 2.07 8.66 -11.63
CA ASP A 33 2.46 10.08 -11.55
C ASP A 33 3.93 10.29 -11.13
N ALA A 34 4.52 9.30 -10.45
CA ALA A 34 5.93 9.33 -10.04
C ALA A 34 6.89 9.15 -11.23
N ARG A 35 6.41 8.56 -12.34
CA ARG A 35 7.16 8.31 -13.59
C ARG A 35 8.52 7.66 -13.32
N PHE A 36 8.53 6.55 -12.59
CA PHE A 36 9.75 5.79 -12.38
C PHE A 36 10.20 5.13 -13.70
N PRO A 37 11.48 5.22 -14.07
CA PRO A 37 12.01 4.61 -15.30
C PRO A 37 12.16 3.08 -15.20
N THR A 38 12.30 2.57 -13.97
CA THR A 38 12.42 1.15 -13.64
C THR A 38 11.61 0.88 -12.37
N THR A 39 11.45 -0.38 -11.98
CA THR A 39 10.75 -0.71 -10.73
C THR A 39 11.52 -0.14 -9.54
N PRO A 40 10.95 0.80 -8.77
CA PRO A 40 11.60 1.33 -7.58
C PRO A 40 11.57 0.29 -6.45
N PHE A 41 12.47 0.48 -5.52
CA PHE A 41 12.32 -0.10 -4.19
C PHE A 41 11.25 0.72 -3.44
N TYR A 42 10.11 0.08 -3.16
CA TYR A 42 9.02 0.70 -2.41
C TYR A 42 9.12 0.37 -0.93
N PHE A 43 8.84 1.36 -0.09
CA PHE A 43 8.54 1.17 1.33
C PHE A 43 7.17 1.75 1.64
N THR A 44 6.43 1.08 2.51
CA THR A 44 5.06 1.43 2.83
C THR A 44 4.82 1.51 4.33
N SER A 45 3.87 2.35 4.69
CA SER A 45 3.23 2.37 6.01
C SER A 45 1.73 2.57 5.83
N ILE A 46 0.95 2.21 6.83
CA ILE A 46 -0.50 2.42 6.84
C ILE A 46 -0.84 3.56 7.80
N GLY A 47 -1.72 4.46 7.36
CA GLY A 47 -2.33 5.50 8.18
C GLY A 47 -3.84 5.32 8.26
N GLY A 48 -4.47 6.01 9.21
CA GLY A 48 -5.92 5.98 9.42
C GLY A 48 -6.34 6.61 10.73
N LYS A 49 -7.65 6.59 11.00
CA LYS A 49 -8.26 7.08 12.25
C LYS A 49 -8.02 6.14 13.43
N SER A 50 -8.06 4.83 13.21
CA SER A 50 -7.97 3.83 14.29
C SER A 50 -7.58 2.45 13.76
N GLU A 51 -7.25 1.54 14.69
CA GLU A 51 -7.09 0.09 14.52
C GLU A 51 -5.96 -0.40 13.62
N GLN A 52 -5.23 0.47 12.93
CA GLN A 52 -4.09 0.05 12.10
C GLN A 52 -3.00 -0.71 12.89
N TRP A 53 -2.92 -0.53 14.20
CA TRP A 53 -1.98 -1.22 15.08
C TRP A 53 -2.21 -2.75 15.16
N ALA A 54 -3.42 -3.22 14.88
CA ALA A 54 -3.79 -4.64 14.93
C ALA A 54 -3.60 -5.34 13.57
N LEU A 55 -3.21 -4.61 12.52
CA LEU A 55 -2.97 -5.16 11.20
C LEU A 55 -1.58 -5.78 11.07
N VAL A 56 -1.50 -6.81 10.23
CA VAL A 56 -0.24 -7.33 9.70
C VAL A 56 -0.20 -7.17 8.17
N GLY A 57 1.01 -7.13 7.62
CA GLY A 57 1.25 -7.00 6.18
C GLY A 57 1.36 -5.59 5.56
N PRO A 58 1.12 -4.44 6.24
CA PRO A 58 1.10 -3.15 5.54
C PRO A 58 2.45 -2.74 4.92
N SER A 59 3.57 -3.32 5.38
CA SER A 59 4.92 -3.12 4.83
C SER A 59 5.31 -4.13 3.74
N ALA A 60 4.45 -5.11 3.43
CA ALA A 60 4.73 -6.14 2.44
C ALA A 60 4.28 -5.67 1.04
N VAL A 61 5.25 -5.38 0.17
CA VAL A 61 5.04 -4.92 -1.20
C VAL A 61 4.98 -6.13 -2.15
N TYR A 62 3.83 -6.33 -2.78
CA TYR A 62 3.60 -7.40 -3.77
C TYR A 62 3.56 -6.84 -5.18
N PHE A 63 4.05 -7.62 -6.14
CA PHE A 63 4.02 -7.31 -7.58
C PHE A 63 4.53 -5.90 -7.95
N PRO A 64 5.71 -5.47 -7.45
CA PRO A 64 6.20 -4.12 -7.70
C PRO A 64 6.50 -3.89 -9.18
N LYS A 65 6.02 -2.77 -9.69
CA LYS A 65 6.21 -2.25 -11.05
C LYS A 65 6.56 -0.77 -11.01
N PRO A 66 7.05 -0.18 -12.11
CA PRO A 66 7.33 1.26 -12.16
C PRO A 66 6.10 2.15 -11.91
N ASP A 67 4.90 1.63 -12.17
CA ASP A 67 3.62 2.34 -12.11
C ASP A 67 2.70 1.89 -10.96
N GLY A 68 3.14 0.93 -10.15
CA GLY A 68 2.38 0.56 -8.96
C GLY A 68 2.82 -0.73 -8.31
N PHE A 69 2.07 -1.11 -7.28
CA PHE A 69 2.26 -2.35 -6.52
C PHE A 69 0.98 -2.69 -5.75
N ARG A 70 0.98 -3.82 -5.04
CA ARG A 70 -0.14 -4.23 -4.18
C ARG A 70 0.31 -4.39 -2.73
N VAL A 71 -0.59 -4.04 -1.81
CA VAL A 71 -0.45 -4.33 -0.37
C VAL A 71 -1.63 -5.17 0.08
N TYR A 72 -1.35 -6.21 0.85
CA TYR A 72 -2.36 -7.01 1.53
C TYR A 72 -2.31 -6.71 3.03
N VAL A 73 -3.48 -6.62 3.67
CA VAL A 73 -3.57 -6.54 5.12
C VAL A 73 -4.63 -7.51 5.64
N ARG A 74 -4.40 -7.98 6.85
CA ARG A 74 -5.37 -8.76 7.64
C ARG A 74 -5.18 -8.44 9.11
N TRP A 75 -6.16 -8.80 9.93
CA TRP A 75 -5.97 -8.83 11.37
C TRP A 75 -4.94 -9.87 11.76
N SER A 76 -4.14 -9.56 12.78
CA SER A 76 -3.14 -10.48 13.34
C SER A 76 -3.77 -11.79 13.85
N ASP A 77 -4.95 -11.69 14.44
CA ASP A 77 -5.74 -12.81 14.99
C ASP A 77 -6.47 -13.67 13.94
N GLY A 78 -6.44 -13.28 12.66
CA GLY A 78 -7.06 -14.02 11.57
C GLY A 78 -8.58 -13.86 11.44
N SER A 79 -9.19 -12.98 12.26
CA SER A 79 -10.60 -12.63 12.14
C SER A 79 -10.93 -11.97 10.80
N ALA A 80 -12.23 -11.90 10.48
CA ALA A 80 -12.67 -11.34 9.21
C ALA A 80 -12.38 -9.83 9.12
N LEU A 81 -11.87 -9.39 7.97
CA LEU A 81 -11.61 -8.01 7.62
C LEU A 81 -12.28 -7.67 6.28
N THR A 82 -13.07 -6.60 6.27
CA THR A 82 -13.83 -6.15 5.09
C THR A 82 -13.36 -4.78 4.62
N PRO A 83 -13.55 -4.43 3.33
CA PRO A 83 -13.27 -3.09 2.83
C PRO A 83 -14.07 -1.99 3.54
N ALA A 84 -15.28 -2.29 4.01
CA ALA A 84 -16.09 -1.35 4.79
C ALA A 84 -15.36 -0.91 6.06
N ARG A 85 -14.65 -1.84 6.73
CA ARG A 85 -13.85 -1.50 7.92
C ARG A 85 -12.69 -0.56 7.60
N ALA A 86 -12.04 -0.75 6.45
CA ALA A 86 -11.00 0.15 5.98
C ALA A 86 -11.55 1.54 5.63
N LYS A 87 -12.77 1.59 5.07
CA LYS A 87 -13.48 2.84 4.80
C LYS A 87 -13.80 3.61 6.09
N ASP A 88 -14.39 2.94 7.08
CA ASP A 88 -14.78 3.56 8.36
C ASP A 88 -13.58 4.10 9.13
N ASN A 89 -12.47 3.36 9.12
CA ASN A 89 -11.22 3.77 9.74
C ASN A 89 -10.36 4.71 8.86
N GLU A 90 -10.84 5.08 7.66
CA GLU A 90 -10.09 5.88 6.68
C GLU A 90 -8.68 5.37 6.42
N TRP A 91 -8.50 4.06 6.28
CA TRP A 91 -7.18 3.48 6.03
C TRP A 91 -6.63 3.84 4.66
N TYR A 92 -5.35 4.19 4.61
CA TYR A 92 -4.60 4.48 3.40
C TYR A 92 -3.16 4.02 3.52
N ILE A 93 -2.52 3.74 2.37
CA ILE A 93 -1.10 3.39 2.31
C ILE A 93 -0.31 4.65 1.97
N ASN A 94 0.62 5.03 2.86
CA ASN A 94 1.72 5.92 2.49
C ASN A 94 2.79 5.10 1.78
N TRP A 95 3.45 5.71 0.79
CA TRP A 95 4.53 5.06 0.08
C TRP A 95 5.68 6.03 -0.21
N ILE A 96 6.88 5.48 -0.25
CA ILE A 96 8.07 6.10 -0.81
C ILE A 96 8.71 5.10 -1.78
N GLY A 97 9.12 5.56 -2.96
CA GLY A 97 9.83 4.77 -3.95
C GLY A 97 11.14 5.44 -4.32
N PHE A 98 12.21 4.65 -4.45
CA PHE A 98 13.50 5.12 -4.92
C PHE A 98 14.09 4.24 -6.02
N VAL A 99 14.70 4.88 -7.02
CA VAL A 99 15.50 4.23 -8.08
C VAL A 99 16.87 4.89 -8.20
N HIS A 100 17.85 4.10 -8.62
CA HIS A 100 19.07 4.63 -9.21
C HIS A 100 18.77 5.15 -10.61
N VAL A 101 19.33 6.30 -10.95
CA VAL A 101 19.36 6.81 -12.31
C VAL A 101 20.81 7.01 -12.71
N ASP A 102 21.19 6.33 -13.79
CA ASP A 102 22.43 6.63 -14.50
C ASP A 102 22.16 7.88 -15.34
N GLU A 103 23.03 8.88 -15.20
CA GLU A 103 22.95 10.16 -15.93
C GLU A 103 23.31 9.98 -17.41
#